data_AF-A0A4Q6AI85-F1
#
_entry.id   AF-A0A4Q6AI85-F1
#
_cell.length_a   1.000
_cell.length_b   1.000
_cell.length_c   1.000
_cell.angle_alpha   90.00
_cell.angle_beta   90.00
_cell.angle_gamma   90.00
#
_symmetry.space_group_name_H-M   'P 1'
#
loop_
_entity.id
_entity.type
_entity.pdbx_description
1 polymer ?
#
loop_
_entity_poly.entity_id
_entity_poly.type
_entity_poly.pdbx_seq_one_letter_code
_entity_poly.pdbx_strand_id
1 'polypeptide(L)'
;MRIRTFCASLLFTALAGLSGLTGCVSHSEAPENVVAVLDDKAVAQKVPSYVKDREGWAEDIVAALRSIKKDPTEERVCAVIAVIRQESNFQTDPTVPNLPEIVRKGLEKKFEKLGVLATPAVAALLSGSAPGSKLSFGQRVDALKSEKDLDRLFRDIAETYKGKLPGTFAVASAMSMLLGKGALKDLNPVTTAGSMQVKVNFARTVEGNKDLS
;
A
#
# COMPACT_ATOMS: atom_id res chain seq x y z
N MET A 1 -55.28 -12.94 -13.90
CA MET A 1 -56.11 -13.68 -14.87
C MET A 1 -55.59 -13.45 -16.28
N ARG A 2 -54.74 -14.36 -16.78
CA ARG A 2 -54.47 -14.70 -18.20
C ARG A 2 -53.27 -15.66 -18.23
N ILE A 3 -53.57 -16.95 -18.21
CA ILE A 3 -52.59 -18.03 -18.42
C ILE A 3 -52.53 -18.26 -19.92
N ARG A 4 -51.36 -18.08 -20.53
CA ARG A 4 -51.11 -18.53 -21.90
C ARG A 4 -50.50 -19.93 -21.85
N THR A 5 -51.34 -20.92 -22.11
CA THR A 5 -50.97 -22.31 -22.41
C THR A 5 -50.25 -22.39 -23.75
N PHE A 6 -49.03 -22.91 -23.78
CA PHE A 6 -48.41 -23.44 -24.99
C PHE A 6 -48.49 -24.96 -24.96
N CYS A 7 -49.25 -25.50 -25.89
CA CYS A 7 -49.35 -26.91 -26.22
C CYS A 7 -48.56 -27.13 -27.52
N ALA A 8 -47.62 -28.08 -27.54
CA ALA A 8 -47.08 -28.63 -28.77
C ALA A 8 -46.76 -30.12 -28.55
N SER A 9 -47.41 -30.95 -29.36
CA SER A 9 -47.55 -32.39 -29.26
C SER A 9 -46.32 -33.21 -29.66
N LEU A 10 -46.10 -34.27 -28.87
CA LEU A 10 -45.84 -35.68 -29.19
C LEU A 10 -45.37 -36.11 -30.60
N LEU A 11 -44.33 -36.94 -30.63
CA LEU A 11 -44.21 -38.12 -31.50
C LEU A 11 -43.40 -39.25 -30.80
N PHE A 12 -44.07 -40.40 -30.60
CA PHE A 12 -43.67 -41.83 -30.43
C PHE A 12 -42.19 -42.17 -30.08
N THR A 13 -41.81 -43.12 -29.20
CA THR A 13 -42.31 -44.48 -28.93
C THR A 13 -41.57 -45.07 -27.69
N ALA A 14 -42.30 -45.84 -26.85
CA ALA A 14 -41.92 -46.94 -25.94
C ALA A 14 -40.47 -47.12 -25.39
N LEU A 15 -40.29 -47.07 -24.06
CA LEU A 15 -39.81 -48.21 -23.22
C LEU A 15 -39.87 -47.92 -21.70
N ALA A 16 -40.53 -48.82 -20.97
CA ALA A 16 -40.30 -49.24 -19.58
C ALA A 16 -39.99 -48.22 -18.46
N GLY A 17 -41.03 -47.96 -17.65
CA GLY A 17 -41.01 -48.02 -16.18
C GLY A 17 -39.83 -47.43 -15.40
N LEU A 18 -39.99 -46.17 -14.97
CA LEU A 18 -39.39 -45.67 -13.73
C LEU A 18 -40.42 -44.75 -13.04
N SER A 19 -41.02 -45.26 -11.96
CA SER A 19 -41.99 -44.52 -11.14
C SER A 19 -41.34 -43.28 -10.53
N GLY A 20 -42.13 -42.20 -10.51
CA GLY A 20 -41.69 -40.84 -10.26
C GLY A 20 -41.21 -40.55 -8.85
N LEU A 21 -40.08 -39.86 -8.79
CA LEU A 21 -39.77 -38.90 -7.72
C LEU A 21 -40.00 -37.50 -8.31
N THR A 22 -41.25 -37.05 -8.34
CA THR A 22 -41.55 -35.63 -8.58
C THR A 22 -41.28 -34.90 -7.27
N GLY A 23 -40.03 -34.55 -7.02
CA GLY A 23 -39.67 -33.66 -5.93
C GLY A 23 -40.18 -32.26 -6.26
N CYS A 24 -41.15 -31.75 -5.50
CA CYS A 24 -41.42 -30.32 -5.46
C CYS A 24 -40.21 -29.63 -4.84
N VAL A 25 -39.30 -29.12 -5.68
CA VAL A 25 -38.30 -28.16 -5.22
C VAL A 25 -39.04 -26.86 -4.93
N SER A 26 -39.29 -26.59 -3.66
CA SER A 26 -39.72 -25.26 -3.24
C SER A 26 -38.53 -24.34 -3.44
N HIS A 27 -38.55 -23.56 -4.52
CA HIS A 27 -37.63 -22.44 -4.65
C HIS A 27 -38.05 -21.41 -3.61
N SER A 28 -37.47 -21.49 -2.41
CA SER A 28 -37.41 -20.32 -1.54
C SER A 28 -36.58 -19.30 -2.30
N GLU A 29 -37.23 -18.26 -2.84
CA GLU A 29 -36.52 -17.00 -3.04
C GLU A 29 -35.98 -16.62 -1.66
N ALA A 30 -34.67 -16.83 -1.49
CA ALA A 30 -33.96 -16.29 -0.35
C ALA A 30 -34.29 -14.79 -0.32
N PRO A 31 -34.65 -14.22 0.85
CA PRO A 31 -34.88 -12.79 0.95
C PRO A 31 -33.66 -12.08 0.34
N GLU A 32 -33.92 -11.06 -0.48
CA GLU A 32 -32.91 -10.23 -1.12
C GLU A 32 -31.78 -9.98 -0.11
N ASN A 33 -30.59 -10.48 -0.43
CA ASN A 33 -29.48 -10.60 0.51
C ASN A 33 -29.02 -9.20 0.92
N VAL A 34 -29.62 -8.63 1.97
CA VAL A 34 -29.18 -7.38 2.57
C VAL A 34 -27.87 -7.69 3.29
N VAL A 35 -26.77 -7.58 2.55
CA VAL A 35 -25.45 -7.83 3.11
C VAL A 35 -25.21 -6.80 4.21
N ALA A 36 -25.03 -7.26 5.45
CA ALA A 36 -24.81 -6.37 6.58
C ALA A 36 -23.53 -5.55 6.39
N VAL A 37 -23.67 -4.22 6.53
CA VAL A 37 -22.56 -3.28 6.54
C VAL A 37 -22.05 -3.14 7.96
N LEU A 38 -20.77 -3.44 8.18
CA LEU A 38 -20.14 -3.40 9.49
C LEU A 38 -19.69 -1.97 9.84
N ASP A 39 -19.86 -1.60 11.11
CA ASP A 39 -19.26 -0.40 11.69
C ASP A 39 -17.86 -0.70 12.26
N ASP A 40 -17.14 0.35 12.65
CA ASP A 40 -15.76 0.24 13.12
C ASP A 40 -15.63 -0.67 14.34
N LYS A 41 -16.64 -0.69 15.23
CA LYS A 41 -16.68 -1.57 16.41
C LYS A 41 -16.80 -3.03 16.02
N ALA A 42 -17.70 -3.37 15.09
CA ALA A 42 -17.85 -4.73 14.59
C ALA A 42 -16.59 -5.19 13.86
N VAL A 43 -15.93 -4.30 13.11
CA VAL A 43 -14.64 -4.60 12.46
C VAL A 43 -13.52 -4.81 13.48
N ALA A 44 -13.42 -3.98 14.53
CA ALA A 44 -12.42 -4.13 15.58
C ALA A 44 -12.49 -5.51 16.26
N GLN A 45 -13.70 -6.05 16.45
CA GLN A 45 -13.91 -7.41 16.98
C GLN A 45 -13.35 -8.52 16.08
N LYS A 46 -13.22 -8.28 14.77
CA LYS A 46 -12.64 -9.23 13.80
C LYS A 46 -11.11 -9.14 13.71
N VAL A 47 -10.49 -8.02 14.10
CA VAL A 47 -9.03 -7.89 14.17
C VAL A 47 -8.47 -8.86 15.22
N PRO A 48 -7.36 -9.58 14.99
CA PRO A 48 -6.81 -10.53 15.97
C PRO A 48 -6.50 -9.89 17.32
N SER A 49 -6.71 -10.62 18.41
CA SER A 49 -6.61 -10.10 19.78
C SER A 49 -5.19 -9.68 20.21
N TYR A 50 -4.15 -10.19 19.55
CA TYR A 50 -2.76 -9.81 19.83
C TYR A 50 -2.35 -8.46 19.22
N VAL A 51 -3.17 -7.90 18.33
CA VAL A 51 -2.91 -6.59 17.72
C VAL A 51 -3.13 -5.51 18.77
N LYS A 52 -2.15 -4.63 18.95
CA LYS A 52 -2.17 -3.62 20.02
C LYS A 52 -3.24 -2.54 19.82
N ASP A 53 -3.45 -2.11 18.57
CA ASP A 53 -4.34 -1.01 18.20
C ASP A 53 -5.45 -1.50 17.28
N ARG A 54 -6.39 -2.29 17.81
CA ARG A 54 -7.44 -2.94 17.00
C ARG A 54 -8.43 -1.93 16.44
N GLU A 55 -8.71 -0.91 17.24
CA GLU A 55 -9.62 0.19 16.92
C GLU A 55 -9.07 1.02 15.76
N GLY A 56 -7.80 1.46 15.82
CA GLY A 56 -7.17 2.20 14.73
C GLY A 56 -7.12 1.40 13.43
N TRP A 57 -6.78 0.11 13.50
CA TRP A 57 -6.83 -0.77 12.33
C TRP A 57 -8.25 -0.93 11.76
N ALA A 58 -9.27 -0.97 12.61
CA ALA A 58 -10.66 -1.10 12.16
C ALA A 58 -11.15 0.17 11.46
N GLU A 59 -10.86 1.34 12.04
CA GLU A 59 -11.15 2.64 11.44
C GLU A 59 -10.49 2.76 10.06
N ASP A 60 -9.20 2.39 9.95
CA ASP A 60 -8.46 2.44 8.69
C ASP A 60 -9.02 1.46 7.64
N ILE A 61 -9.40 0.24 8.03
CA ILE A 61 -9.99 -0.75 7.12
C ILE A 61 -11.33 -0.25 6.59
N VAL A 62 -12.20 0.28 7.46
CA VAL A 62 -13.50 0.82 7.06
C VAL A 62 -13.31 2.04 6.15
N ALA A 63 -12.41 2.96 6.51
CA ALA A 63 -12.09 4.13 5.71
C ALA A 63 -11.53 3.74 4.33
N ALA A 64 -10.63 2.76 4.26
CA ALA A 64 -10.05 2.28 3.01
C ALA A 64 -11.12 1.67 2.09
N LEU A 65 -11.99 0.80 2.60
CA LEU A 65 -13.09 0.21 1.82
C LEU A 65 -14.05 1.30 1.30
N ARG A 66 -14.40 2.28 2.15
CA ARG A 66 -15.25 3.41 1.75
C ARG A 66 -14.59 4.31 0.70
N SER A 67 -13.27 4.53 0.78
CA SER A 67 -12.54 5.35 -0.21
C SER A 67 -12.60 4.79 -1.63
N ILE A 68 -12.76 3.47 -1.77
CA ILE A 68 -12.95 2.78 -3.06
C ILE A 68 -14.42 2.48 -3.36
N LYS A 69 -15.35 3.14 -2.68
CA LYS A 69 -16.81 3.00 -2.83
C LYS A 69 -17.28 1.54 -2.64
N LYS A 70 -16.72 0.85 -1.64
CA LYS A 70 -17.14 -0.49 -1.23
C LYS A 70 -17.64 -0.46 0.20
N ASP A 71 -18.76 -1.12 0.45
CA ASP A 71 -19.28 -1.29 1.80
C ASP A 71 -18.41 -2.28 2.59
N PRO A 72 -18.11 -2.00 3.86
CA PRO A 72 -17.43 -2.92 4.78
C PRO A 72 -18.31 -4.10 5.17
N THR A 73 -18.53 -5.02 4.23
CA THR A 73 -19.23 -6.28 4.50
C THR A 73 -18.29 -7.27 5.17
N GLU A 74 -18.84 -8.26 5.90
CA GLU A 74 -18.03 -9.25 6.62
C GLU A 74 -17.02 -9.96 5.71
N GLU A 75 -17.44 -10.35 4.50
CA GLU A 75 -16.54 -10.98 3.51
C GLU A 75 -15.35 -10.09 3.15
N ARG A 76 -15.58 -8.81 2.85
CA ARG A 76 -14.52 -7.87 2.46
C ARG A 76 -13.61 -7.55 3.63
N VAL A 77 -14.18 -7.33 4.81
CA VAL A 77 -13.42 -7.07 6.04
C VAL A 77 -12.51 -8.25 6.36
N CYS A 78 -13.03 -9.47 6.34
CA CYS A 78 -12.24 -10.68 6.58
C CYS A 78 -11.16 -10.88 5.52
N ALA A 79 -11.45 -10.60 4.25
CA ALA A 79 -10.45 -10.66 3.17
C ALA A 79 -9.31 -9.66 3.39
N VAL A 80 -9.63 -8.40 3.72
CA VAL A 80 -8.63 -7.36 4.01
C VAL A 80 -7.79 -7.74 5.23
N ILE A 81 -8.43 -8.17 6.33
CA ILE A 81 -7.75 -8.63 7.55
C ILE A 81 -6.79 -9.79 7.25
N ALA A 82 -7.20 -10.76 6.43
CA ALA A 82 -6.37 -11.89 6.06
C ALA A 82 -5.11 -11.44 5.29
N VAL A 83 -5.25 -10.49 4.37
CA VAL A 83 -4.11 -9.92 3.63
C VAL A 83 -3.20 -9.13 4.58
N ILE A 84 -3.73 -8.21 5.39
CA ILE A 84 -2.93 -7.44 6.35
C ILE A 84 -2.12 -8.38 7.26
N ARG A 85 -2.76 -9.47 7.72
CA ARG A 85 -2.11 -10.47 8.58
C ARG A 85 -0.93 -11.15 7.87
N GLN A 86 -1.09 -11.57 6.62
CA GLN A 86 -0.03 -12.25 5.88
C GLN A 86 1.12 -11.33 5.50
N GLU A 87 0.82 -10.08 5.16
CA GLU A 87 1.80 -9.16 4.59
C GLU A 87 2.56 -8.35 5.64
N SER A 88 1.90 -8.00 6.75
CA SER A 88 2.48 -7.09 7.76
C SER A 88 2.38 -7.61 9.19
N ASN A 89 1.54 -8.62 9.43
CA ASN A 89 1.11 -9.04 10.76
C ASN A 89 0.65 -7.85 11.63
N PHE A 90 -0.06 -6.88 11.03
CA PHE A 90 -0.54 -5.65 11.69
C PHE A 90 0.56 -4.75 12.25
N GLN A 91 1.74 -4.79 11.62
CA GLN A 91 2.85 -3.90 11.94
C GLN A 91 3.03 -2.84 10.84
N THR A 92 2.73 -1.58 11.16
CA THR A 92 2.77 -0.47 10.19
C THR A 92 4.17 0.00 9.84
N ASP A 93 5.11 -0.09 10.79
CA ASP A 93 6.47 0.43 10.62
C ASP A 93 7.48 -0.46 11.38
N PRO A 94 7.74 -1.68 10.88
CA PRO A 94 8.66 -2.60 11.53
C PRO A 94 10.08 -2.03 11.56
N THR A 95 10.81 -2.35 12.63
CA THR A 95 12.25 -2.03 12.70
C THR A 95 13.03 -2.89 11.73
N VAL A 96 13.91 -2.28 10.95
CA VAL A 96 14.84 -2.97 10.05
C VAL A 96 16.19 -3.11 10.76
N PRO A 97 16.65 -4.34 11.05
CA PRO A 97 17.96 -4.56 11.65
C PRO A 97 19.08 -4.00 10.76
N ASN A 98 20.08 -3.37 11.37
CA ASN A 98 21.27 -2.83 10.68
C ASN A 98 20.96 -1.80 9.57
N LEU A 99 19.80 -1.12 9.65
CA LEU A 99 19.38 -0.11 8.65
C LEU A 99 20.44 0.98 8.38
N PRO A 100 21.17 1.54 9.37
CA PRO A 100 22.20 2.54 9.10
C PRO A 100 23.29 2.07 8.13
N GLU A 101 23.77 0.84 8.30
CA GLU A 101 24.83 0.26 7.45
C GLU A 101 24.30 0.00 6.04
N ILE A 102 23.08 -0.52 5.93
CA ILE A 102 22.40 -0.78 4.65
C ILE A 102 22.27 0.53 3.86
N VAL A 103 21.85 1.62 4.52
CA VAL A 103 21.69 2.93 3.88
C VAL A 103 23.03 3.48 3.40
N ARG A 104 24.09 3.38 4.23
CA ARG A 104 25.44 3.84 3.83
C ARG A 104 25.95 3.08 2.61
N LYS A 105 25.87 1.74 2.61
CA LYS A 105 26.25 0.91 1.45
C LYS A 105 25.40 1.20 0.21
N GLY A 106 24.09 1.40 0.40
CA GLY A 106 23.15 1.73 -0.66
C GLY A 106 23.49 3.06 -1.34
N LEU A 107 23.83 4.08 -0.54
CA LEU A 107 24.33 5.35 -1.06
C LEU A 107 25.64 5.15 -1.82
N GLU A 108 26.65 4.53 -1.24
CA GLU A 108 27.93 4.28 -1.92
C GLU A 108 27.74 3.55 -3.25
N LYS A 109 26.89 2.53 -3.30
CA LYS A 109 26.52 1.82 -4.53
C LYS A 109 25.86 2.74 -5.56
N LYS A 110 24.97 3.64 -5.13
CA LYS A 110 24.35 4.62 -6.04
C LYS A 110 25.39 5.57 -6.65
N PHE A 111 26.42 5.90 -5.88
CA PHE A 111 27.54 6.73 -6.31
C PHE A 111 28.70 5.93 -6.94
N GLU A 112 28.58 4.61 -7.16
CA GLU A 112 29.73 3.78 -7.59
C GLU A 112 30.35 4.25 -8.91
N LYS A 113 29.56 4.90 -9.77
CA LYS A 113 30.02 5.48 -11.04
C LYS A 113 31.10 6.55 -10.87
N LEU A 114 31.25 7.08 -9.66
CA LEU A 114 32.31 8.02 -9.29
C LEU A 114 33.62 7.32 -8.92
N GLY A 115 33.65 5.99 -8.88
CA GLY A 115 34.82 5.19 -8.50
C GLY A 115 35.35 5.59 -7.13
N VAL A 116 36.63 5.99 -7.07
CA VAL A 116 37.31 6.42 -5.84
C VAL A 116 36.65 7.62 -5.15
N LEU A 117 35.81 8.38 -5.85
CA LEU A 117 35.10 9.54 -5.30
C LEU A 117 33.73 9.19 -4.68
N ALA A 118 33.28 7.94 -4.72
CA ALA A 118 31.98 7.54 -4.19
C ALA A 118 31.84 7.81 -2.68
N THR A 119 32.76 7.29 -1.86
CA THR A 119 32.76 7.49 -0.40
C THR A 119 32.84 8.96 0.01
N PRO A 120 33.75 9.82 -0.52
CA PRO A 120 33.77 11.23 -0.15
C PRO A 120 32.52 11.99 -0.64
N ALA A 121 31.90 11.60 -1.76
CA ALA A 121 30.63 12.17 -2.21
C ALA A 121 29.48 11.85 -1.24
N VAL A 122 29.40 10.61 -0.76
CA VAL A 122 28.44 10.20 0.28
C VAL A 122 28.68 10.98 1.58
N ALA A 123 29.93 11.11 2.01
CA ALA A 123 30.28 11.87 3.21
C ALA A 123 29.88 13.36 3.07
N ALA A 124 30.12 13.97 1.90
CA ALA A 124 29.72 15.34 1.62
C ALA A 124 28.19 15.51 1.66
N LEU A 125 27.43 14.59 1.05
CA LEU A 125 25.97 14.58 1.12
C LEU A 125 25.48 14.48 2.58
N LEU A 126 26.06 13.56 3.36
CA LEU A 126 25.61 13.28 4.72
C LEU A 126 26.09 14.31 5.76
N SER A 127 27.06 15.16 5.41
CA SER A 127 27.50 16.26 6.30
C SER A 127 26.49 17.40 6.40
N GLY A 128 25.56 17.51 5.46
CA GLY A 128 24.48 18.50 5.49
C GLY A 128 23.52 18.29 6.65
N SER A 129 22.70 19.31 6.94
CA SER A 129 21.62 19.25 7.93
C SER A 129 20.37 19.90 7.35
N ALA A 130 19.20 19.37 7.73
CA ALA A 130 17.91 19.99 7.40
C ALA A 130 17.79 21.37 8.05
N PRO A 131 17.05 22.33 7.47
CA PRO A 131 16.80 23.63 8.09
C PRO A 131 16.27 23.48 9.52
N GLY A 132 16.92 24.12 10.49
CA GLY A 132 16.54 24.03 11.91
C GLY A 132 16.96 22.74 12.63
N SER A 133 17.53 21.75 11.93
CA SER A 133 18.11 20.55 12.56
C SER A 133 19.50 20.82 13.10
N LYS A 134 19.77 20.37 14.33
CA LYS A 134 21.11 20.33 14.92
C LYS A 134 21.93 19.10 14.48
N LEU A 135 21.24 18.06 14.02
CA LEU A 135 21.87 16.80 13.60
C LEU A 135 22.12 16.83 12.09
N SER A 136 23.30 16.35 11.69
CA SER A 136 23.61 16.08 10.30
C SER A 136 22.81 14.90 9.77
N PHE A 137 22.67 14.81 8.46
CA PHE A 137 22.05 13.65 7.82
C PHE A 137 22.79 12.36 8.17
N GLY A 138 24.11 12.38 8.28
CA GLY A 138 24.91 11.24 8.74
C GLY A 138 24.56 10.79 10.16
N GLN A 139 24.44 11.73 11.10
CA GLN A 139 24.01 11.40 12.47
C GLN A 139 22.58 10.86 12.51
N ARG A 140 21.71 11.37 11.63
CA ARG A 140 20.35 10.85 11.49
C ARG A 140 20.34 9.45 10.86
N VAL A 141 21.22 9.16 9.90
CA VAL A 141 21.42 7.81 9.34
C VAL A 141 21.79 6.83 10.45
N ASP A 142 22.70 7.21 11.35
CA ASP A 142 23.14 6.34 12.46
C ASP A 142 22.02 6.04 13.47
N ALA A 143 20.98 6.88 13.53
CA ALA A 143 19.83 6.71 14.40
C ALA A 143 18.62 6.00 13.73
N LEU A 144 18.71 5.63 12.45
CA LEU A 144 17.60 5.03 11.71
C LEU A 144 17.20 3.67 12.26
N LYS A 145 15.89 3.47 12.40
CA LYS A 145 15.31 2.19 12.85
C LYS A 145 14.28 1.62 11.88
N SER A 146 13.55 2.45 11.16
CA SER A 146 12.46 2.00 10.29
C SER A 146 12.50 2.63 8.89
N GLU A 147 11.75 2.04 7.97
CA GLU A 147 11.61 2.56 6.61
C GLU A 147 10.94 3.94 6.59
N LYS A 148 10.02 4.22 7.53
CA LYS A 148 9.40 5.53 7.66
C LYS A 148 10.41 6.61 8.06
N ASP A 149 11.33 6.29 8.96
CA ASP A 149 12.42 7.21 9.33
C ASP A 149 13.34 7.48 8.15
N LEU A 150 13.60 6.45 7.33
CA LEU A 150 14.40 6.56 6.11
C LEU A 150 13.71 7.44 5.06
N ASP A 151 12.42 7.26 4.80
CA ASP A 151 11.65 8.09 3.87
C ASP A 151 11.66 9.56 4.31
N ARG A 152 11.43 9.84 5.60
CA ARG A 152 11.53 11.21 6.16
C ARG A 152 12.92 11.81 5.98
N LEU A 153 13.97 11.04 6.27
CA LEU A 153 15.35 11.48 6.07
C LEU A 153 15.59 11.87 4.60
N PHE A 154 15.18 11.04 3.65
CA PHE A 154 15.37 11.33 2.23
C PHE A 154 14.54 12.52 1.74
N ARG A 155 13.32 12.72 2.26
CA ARG A 155 12.54 13.93 1.99
C ARG A 155 13.27 15.18 2.46
N ASP A 156 13.81 15.16 3.67
CA ASP A 156 14.55 16.30 4.21
C ASP A 156 15.84 16.58 3.44
N ILE A 157 16.56 15.54 3.02
CA ILE A 157 17.71 15.68 2.11
C ILE A 157 17.26 16.33 0.81
N ALA A 158 16.21 15.80 0.17
CA ALA A 158 15.69 16.32 -1.07
C ALA A 158 15.29 17.80 -0.94
N GLU A 159 14.52 18.17 0.09
CA GLU A 159 14.10 19.55 0.35
C GLU A 159 15.29 20.48 0.61
N THR A 160 16.27 20.03 1.41
CA THR A 160 17.47 20.81 1.75
C THR A 160 18.29 21.15 0.51
N TYR A 161 18.36 20.25 -0.46
CA TYR A 161 19.15 20.44 -1.68
C TYR A 161 18.34 20.94 -2.88
N LYS A 162 17.00 20.86 -2.86
CA LYS A 162 16.09 21.33 -3.94
C LYS A 162 16.26 22.81 -4.27
N GLY A 163 16.68 23.65 -3.31
CA GLY A 163 16.90 25.10 -3.48
C GLY A 163 18.36 25.56 -3.40
N LYS A 164 19.31 24.69 -3.05
CA LYS A 164 20.74 25.02 -2.92
C LYS A 164 21.55 24.75 -4.20
N LEU A 165 20.87 24.47 -5.31
CA LEU A 165 21.47 24.34 -6.63
C LEU A 165 21.39 25.71 -7.32
N PRO A 166 22.44 26.57 -7.21
CA PRO A 166 22.47 27.78 -8.04
C PRO A 166 22.41 27.36 -9.51
N GLY A 167 21.61 28.08 -10.30
CA GLY A 167 21.34 27.85 -11.72
C GLY A 167 22.55 27.97 -12.66
N THR A 168 23.78 27.80 -12.16
CA THR A 168 24.92 27.60 -13.04
C THR A 168 24.84 26.17 -13.58
N PHE A 169 24.79 26.07 -14.90
CA PHE A 169 24.77 24.81 -15.63
C PHE A 169 25.85 23.83 -15.13
N ALA A 170 26.99 24.33 -14.65
CA ALA A 170 28.09 23.52 -14.10
C ALA A 170 27.72 22.76 -12.80
N VAL A 171 27.06 23.38 -11.83
CA VAL A 171 26.71 22.71 -10.54
C VAL A 171 25.54 21.74 -10.73
N ALA A 172 24.54 22.13 -11.53
CA ALA A 172 23.45 21.26 -11.91
C ALA A 172 23.92 20.06 -12.77
N SER A 173 24.91 20.27 -13.64
CA SER A 173 25.53 19.19 -14.44
C SER A 173 26.42 18.30 -13.60
N ALA A 174 27.24 18.86 -12.71
CA ALA A 174 28.04 18.07 -11.77
C ALA A 174 27.15 17.20 -10.89
N MET A 175 26.03 17.73 -10.39
CA MET A 175 25.06 16.94 -9.60
C MET A 175 24.22 15.99 -10.44
N SER A 176 23.85 16.31 -11.69
CA SER A 176 23.21 15.35 -12.60
C SER A 176 24.17 14.23 -13.02
N MET A 177 25.48 14.49 -13.03
CA MET A 177 26.52 13.50 -13.26
C MET A 177 26.78 12.67 -11.99
N LEU A 178 26.69 13.29 -10.80
CA LEU A 178 26.87 12.67 -9.48
C LEU A 178 25.66 11.80 -9.07
N LEU A 179 24.44 12.24 -9.38
CA LEU A 179 23.17 11.64 -8.93
C LEU A 179 22.33 11.03 -10.05
N GLY A 180 22.69 11.25 -11.32
CA GLY A 180 21.90 10.86 -12.48
C GLY A 180 20.85 11.91 -12.89
N LYS A 181 20.34 11.80 -14.12
CA LYS A 181 19.34 12.71 -14.72
C LYS A 181 17.96 12.70 -14.03
N GLY A 182 17.77 11.92 -12.96
CA GLY A 182 16.58 11.85 -12.10
C GLY A 182 16.94 12.24 -10.67
N ALA A 183 16.86 13.54 -10.38
CA ALA A 183 17.40 14.18 -9.19
C ALA A 183 16.73 13.72 -7.88
N LEU A 184 17.54 13.35 -6.87
CA LEU A 184 17.26 13.16 -5.42
C LEU A 184 16.05 12.27 -5.00
N LYS A 185 14.90 12.40 -5.66
CA LYS A 185 13.71 11.56 -5.55
C LYS A 185 14.02 10.08 -5.86
N ASP A 186 15.02 9.83 -6.72
CA ASP A 186 15.52 8.48 -7.07
C ASP A 186 16.60 7.96 -6.11
N LEU A 187 16.94 8.73 -5.07
CA LEU A 187 17.82 8.27 -3.97
C LEU A 187 17.04 7.59 -2.87
N ASN A 188 15.73 7.82 -2.77
CA ASN A 188 14.88 7.09 -1.84
C ASN A 188 14.63 5.68 -2.42
N PRO A 189 15.24 4.62 -1.86
CA PRO A 189 15.01 3.26 -2.36
C PRO A 189 13.59 2.77 -2.02
N VAL A 190 12.89 3.45 -1.11
CA VAL A 190 11.53 3.12 -0.71
C VAL A 190 10.56 3.62 -1.78
N THR A 191 10.12 2.72 -2.64
CA THR A 191 9.13 2.98 -3.70
C THR A 191 7.74 2.41 -3.38
N THR A 192 7.62 1.78 -2.21
CA THR A 192 6.44 1.09 -1.70
C THR A 192 5.94 1.79 -0.43
N ALA A 193 4.63 1.84 -0.23
CA ALA A 193 4.04 2.31 1.02
C ALA A 193 3.58 1.09 1.84
N GLY A 194 4.27 0.82 2.95
CA GLY A 194 3.99 -0.35 3.81
C GLY A 194 4.61 -1.65 3.28
N SER A 195 4.39 -2.74 4.01
CA SER A 195 4.94 -4.06 3.65
C SER A 195 4.30 -4.67 2.41
N MET A 196 3.12 -4.17 2.01
CA MET A 196 2.53 -4.47 0.71
C MET A 196 3.12 -3.55 -0.36
N GLN A 197 3.60 -4.13 -1.47
CA GLN A 197 4.19 -3.43 -2.61
C GLN A 197 3.15 -2.61 -3.43
N VAL A 198 2.36 -1.75 -2.79
CA VAL A 198 1.44 -0.85 -3.48
C VAL A 198 2.23 0.35 -4.00
N LYS A 199 2.17 0.56 -5.31
CA LYS A 199 2.85 1.69 -5.97
C LYS A 199 2.31 3.00 -5.41
N VAL A 200 3.20 3.90 -4.99
CA VAL A 200 2.86 5.24 -4.48
C VAL A 200 1.91 6.02 -5.41
N ASN A 201 2.02 5.81 -6.73
CA ASN A 201 1.13 6.46 -7.70
C ASN A 201 -0.33 6.04 -7.54
N PHE A 202 -0.60 4.76 -7.24
CA PHE A 202 -1.97 4.29 -7.01
C PHE A 202 -2.58 4.93 -5.76
N ALA A 203 -1.82 4.96 -4.65
CA ALA A 203 -2.25 5.60 -3.41
C ALA A 203 -2.59 7.09 -3.61
N ARG A 204 -1.77 7.83 -4.36
CA ARG A 204 -2.04 9.24 -4.68
C ARG A 204 -3.27 9.45 -5.54
N THR A 205 -3.53 8.58 -6.52
CA THR A 205 -4.73 8.67 -7.36
C THR A 205 -6.00 8.46 -6.53
N VAL A 206 -5.98 7.53 -5.58
CA VAL A 206 -7.11 7.30 -4.67
C VAL A 206 -7.30 8.50 -3.74
N GLU A 207 -6.22 9.07 -3.20
CA GLU A 207 -6.27 10.25 -2.32
C GLU A 207 -6.76 11.51 -3.05
N GLY A 208 -6.32 11.74 -4.29
CA GLY A 208 -6.73 12.90 -5.12
C GLY A 208 -8.14 12.81 -5.70
N ASN A 209 -8.81 11.65 -5.62
CA ASN A 209 -10.19 11.48 -6.08
C ASN A 209 -11.23 11.90 -5.02
N LYS A 210 -10.80 12.54 -3.92
CA LYS A 210 -11.67 13.12 -2.88
C LYS A 210 -12.31 14.46 -3.27
N ASP A 211 -11.89 15.07 -4.38
CA ASP A 211 -12.41 16.37 -4.87
C ASP A 211 -13.66 16.26 -5.77
N LEU A 212 -14.30 15.08 -5.86
CA LEU A 212 -15.55 14.86 -6.60
C LEU A 212 -16.66 14.31 -5.71
N SER A 213 -16.91 15.00 -4.59
CA SER A 213 -18.22 15.01 -3.90
C SER A 213 -18.99 16.25 -4.30
#